data_AF-R6Z521-F1
#
_entry.id   AF-R6Z521-F1
#
_cell.length_a   1.000
_cell.length_b   1.000
_cell.length_c   1.000
_cell.angle_alpha   90.00
_cell.angle_beta   90.00
_cell.angle_gamma   90.00
#
_symmetry.space_group_name_H-M   'P 1'
#
loop_
_entity.id
_entity.type
_entity.pdbx_description
1 polymer ?
#
loop_
_entity_poly.entity_id
_entity_poly.type
_entity_poly.pdbx_seq_one_letter_code
_entity_poly.pdbx_strand_id
1 'polypeptide(L)' 'MLNMFKKSFWIPYEDSTVYPTMAKAMEEISRYCEERGETCVFTGDDEVEIEGKRYEIYRGYENGSRGNYGIKCREK' A
#
# COMPACT_ATOMS: atom_id res chain seq x y z
N MET A 1 -9.43 18.07 19.39
CA MET A 1 -9.55 17.76 17.94
C MET A 1 -9.50 16.26 17.80
N LEU A 2 -10.60 15.62 17.38
CA LEU A 2 -10.59 14.17 17.14
C LEU A 2 -9.65 13.90 15.96
N ASN A 3 -8.54 13.19 16.20
CA ASN A 3 -7.73 12.66 15.11
C ASN A 3 -8.63 11.75 14.27
N MET A 4 -9.07 12.24 13.12
CA MET A 4 -9.75 11.40 12.14
C MET A 4 -8.79 10.28 11.78
N PHE A 5 -9.18 9.03 12.05
CA PHE A 5 -8.41 7.86 11.68
C PHE A 5 -8.29 7.86 10.16
N LYS A 6 -7.11 8.23 9.64
CA LYS A 6 -6.78 8.10 8.22
C LYS A 6 -6.96 6.64 7.81
N LYS A 7 -7.75 6.39 6.76
CA LYS A 7 -7.99 5.03 6.27
C LYS A 7 -6.64 4.43 5.88
N SER A 8 -6.38 3.20 6.30
CA SER A 8 -5.20 2.47 5.86
C SER A 8 -5.53 1.01 5.67
N PHE A 9 -4.92 0.38 4.68
CA PHE A 9 -5.13 -1.02 4.36
C PHE A 9 -3.82 -1.66 3.88
N TRP A 10 -3.72 -2.96 4.09
CA TRP A 10 -2.60 -3.76 3.63
C TRP A 10 -2.92 -4.36 2.27
N ILE A 11 -1.94 -4.34 1.38
CA ILE A 11 -1.97 -5.04 0.10
C ILE A 11 -1.50 -6.48 0.35
N PRO A 12 -2.22 -7.49 -0.16
CA PRO A 12 -1.72 -8.86 -0.14
C PRO A 12 -0.32 -8.95 -0.75
N TYR A 13 0.60 -9.60 -0.05
CA TYR A 13 1.98 -9.77 -0.51
C TYR A 13 2.48 -11.17 -0.16
N GLU A 14 2.65 -12.01 -1.17
CA GLU A 14 3.02 -13.43 -0.99
C GLU A 14 4.47 -13.59 -0.51
N ASP A 15 5.40 -12.82 -1.08
CA ASP A 15 6.83 -12.85 -0.77
C ASP A 15 7.18 -12.11 0.53
N SER A 16 6.35 -12.25 1.56
CA SER A 16 6.47 -11.53 2.84
C SER A 16 7.77 -11.78 3.62
N THR A 17 8.61 -12.73 3.19
CA THR A 17 9.95 -12.97 3.74
C THR A 17 11.01 -12.03 3.16
N VAL A 18 10.72 -11.34 2.06
CA VAL A 18 11.61 -10.42 1.35
C VAL A 18 11.07 -9.01 1.48
N TYR A 19 11.96 -8.03 1.70
CA TYR A 19 11.55 -6.64 1.72
C TYR A 19 11.09 -6.21 0.31
N PRO A 20 9.85 -5.71 0.14
CA PRO A 20 9.36 -5.35 -1.18
C PRO A 20 10.15 -4.17 -1.76
N THR A 21 10.64 -4.35 -2.98
CA THR A 21 11.21 -3.24 -3.75
C THR A 21 10.10 -2.26 -4.15
N MET A 22 10.47 -1.05 -4.56
CA MET A 22 9.50 -0.07 -5.07
C MET A 22 8.70 -0.65 -6.25
N ALA A 23 9.40 -1.23 -7.22
CA ALA A 23 8.77 -1.86 -8.39
C ALA A 23 7.80 -2.97 -8.00
N LYS A 24 8.17 -3.81 -7.03
CA LYS A 24 7.29 -4.89 -6.55
C LYS A 24 6.07 -4.34 -5.82
N ALA A 25 6.24 -3.28 -5.02
CA ALA A 25 5.12 -2.63 -4.35
C ALA A 25 4.13 -2.03 -5.35
N MET A 26 4.62 -1.36 -6.39
CA MET A 26 3.79 -0.81 -7.46
C MET A 26 3.06 -1.92 -8.23
N GLU A 27 3.75 -3.03 -8.56
CA GLU A 27 3.13 -4.18 -9.22
C GLU A 27 1.95 -4.75 -8.43
N GLU A 28 2.16 -5.01 -7.13
CA GLU A 28 1.12 -5.60 -6.27
C GLU A 28 -0.04 -4.62 -6.01
N ILE A 29 0.23 -3.31 -5.91
CA ILE A 29 -0.82 -2.28 -5.82
C ILE A 29 -1.63 -2.22 -7.12
N SER A 30 -0.98 -2.26 -8.29
CA SER A 30 -1.68 -2.28 -9.59
C SER A 30 -2.61 -3.48 -9.68
N ARG A 31 -2.11 -4.68 -9.36
CA ARG A 31 -2.91 -5.91 -9.34
C ARG A 31 -4.10 -5.79 -8.39
N TYR A 32 -3.88 -5.27 -7.19
CA TYR A 32 -4.94 -5.05 -6.20
C TYR A 32 -6.06 -4.14 -6.72
N CYS A 33 -5.72 -3.10 -7.49
CA CYS A 33 -6.71 -2.20 -8.06
C CYS A 33 -7.42 -2.83 -9.27
N GLU A 34 -6.69 -3.51 -10.15
CA GLU A 34 -7.24 -4.24 -11.30
C GLU A 34 -8.26 -5.30 -10.89
N GLU A 35 -7.95 -6.12 -9.87
CA GLU A 35 -8.86 -7.14 -9.34
C GLU A 35 -10.16 -6.56 -8.77
N ARG A 36 -10.11 -5.29 -8.33
CA ARG A 36 -11.25 -4.57 -7.74
C ARG A 36 -11.95 -3.66 -8.76
N GLY A 37 -11.43 -3.57 -9.99
CA GLY A 37 -11.93 -2.65 -11.02
C GLY A 37 -11.72 -1.17 -10.68
N GLU A 38 -10.76 -0.86 -9.79
CA GLU A 38 -10.43 0.49 -9.35
C GLU A 38 -9.34 1.10 -10.24
N THR A 39 -9.38 2.42 -10.44
CA THR A 39 -8.30 3.13 -11.14
C THR A 39 -7.20 3.50 -10.15
N CYS A 40 -5.96 3.12 -10.47
CA CYS A 40 -4.76 3.52 -9.73
C CYS A 40 -3.78 4.31 -10.59
N VAL A 41 -3.26 5.41 -10.06
CA VAL A 41 -2.23 6.25 -10.71
C VAL A 41 -1.12 6.53 -9.71
N PHE A 42 0.10 6.09 -10.02
CA PHE A 42 1.27 6.40 -9.19
C PHE A 42 1.74 7.82 -9.47
N THR A 43 1.72 8.66 -8.43
CA THR A 43 2.08 10.09 -8.51
C THR A 43 3.48 10.37 -7.97
N GLY A 44 4.13 9.37 -7.39
CA GLY A 44 5.53 9.39 -6.94
C GLY A 44 5.99 8.01 -6.47
N ASP A 45 7.24 7.92 -6.02
CA ASP A 45 7.90 6.65 -5.65
C ASP A 45 7.18 5.90 -4.52
N ASP A 46 6.63 6.64 -3.55
CA ASP A 46 5.86 6.09 -2.42
C ASP A 46 4.45 6.75 -2.34
N GLU A 47 3.86 7.16 -3.48
CA GLU A 47 2.51 7.75 -3.54
C GLU A 47 1.66 7.16 -4.67
N VAL A 48 0.42 6.82 -4.35
CA VAL A 48 -0.58 6.33 -5.32
C VAL A 48 -1.92 7.00 -5.10
N GLU A 49 -2.58 7.37 -6.19
CA GLU A 49 -3.98 7.80 -6.20
C GLU A 49 -4.87 6.63 -6.62
N ILE A 50 -5.79 6.21 -5.75
CA ILE A 50 -6.75 5.12 -6.00
C ILE A 50 -8.16 5.71 -5.92
N GLU A 51 -8.93 5.59 -6.99
CA GLU A 51 -10.27 6.20 -7.13
C GLU A 51 -10.31 7.71 -6.79
N GLY A 52 -9.27 8.45 -7.17
CA GLY A 52 -9.16 9.89 -6.90
C GLY A 52 -8.76 10.27 -5.47
N LYS A 53 -8.40 9.29 -4.63
CA LYS A 53 -7.87 9.51 -3.27
C LYS A 53 -6.40 9.17 -3.20
N ARG A 54 -5.62 10.04 -2.55
CA ARG A 54 -4.17 9.86 -2.42
C ARG A 54 -3.81 9.04 -1.19
N TYR A 55 -2.94 8.08 -1.42
CA TYR A 55 -2.39 7.19 -0.42
C TYR A 55 -0.87 7.26 -0.45
N GLU A 56 -0.28 7.31 0.73
CA GLU A 56 1.16 7.08 0.91
C GLU A 56 1.41 5.57 1.04
N ILE A 57 2.43 5.09 0.34
CA ILE A 57 2.83 3.70 0.28
C ILE A 57 3.91 3.47 1.34
N TYR A 58 3.65 2.53 2.23
CA TYR A 58 4.60 2.09 3.25
C TYR A 58 5.01 0.65 2.97
N ARG A 59 6.31 0.41 2.84
CA ARG A 59 6.91 -0.92 2.65
C ARG A 59 7.58 -1.35 3.95
N GLY A 60 7.11 -2.43 4.57
CA GLY A 60 7.62 -2.86 5.86
C GLY A 60 6.66 -3.77 6.63
N TYR A 61 6.93 -3.97 7.92
CA TYR A 61 6.09 -4.75 8.82
C TYR A 61 5.20 -3.84 9.66
N GLU A 62 4.08 -4.38 10.14
CA GLU A 62 3.30 -3.72 11.20
C GLU A 62 4.05 -3.79 12.53
N ASN A 63 4.08 -2.69 13.29
CA ASN A 63 4.66 -2.70 14.64
C ASN A 63 3.94 -3.73 15.53
N GLY A 64 4.65 -4.79 15.94
CA GLY A 64 4.11 -5.91 16.69
C GLY A 64 3.85 -7.18 15.87
N SER A 65 3.99 -7.14 14.54
CA SER A 65 3.92 -8.31 13.67
C SER A 65 5.19 -9.16 13.76
N ARG A 66 5.05 -10.49 13.75
CA ARG A 66 6.15 -11.46 13.83
C ARG A 66 6.80 -11.73 12.47
N GLY A 67 7.40 -10.70 11.87
CA GLY A 67 8.46 -10.86 10.88
C GLY A 67 8.08 -10.98 9.41
N ASN A 68 6.87 -10.57 9.02
CA ASN A 68 6.45 -10.53 7.61
C ASN A 68 6.45 -9.09 7.10
N TYR A 69 7.13 -8.86 5.99
CA TYR A 69 7.04 -7.63 5.21
C TYR A 69 5.70 -7.57 4.47
N GLY A 70 5.24 -6.36 4.24
CA GLY A 70 4.06 -6.08 3.45
C GLY A 70 4.09 -4.67 2.89
N ILE A 71 3.03 -4.35 2.16
CA ILE A 71 2.81 -3.05 1.54
C ILE A 71 1.53 -2.49 2.13
N LYS A 72 1.57 -1.26 2.66
CA LYS A 72 0.43 -0.59 3.28
C LYS A 72 0.16 0.72 2.58
N CYS A 73 -1.09 0.95 2.20
CA CYS A 73 -1.56 2.22 1.70
C CYS A 73 -2.25 2.98 2.83
N ARG A 74 -1.83 4.22 3.10
CA ARG A 74 -2.44 5.09 4.12
C ARG A 74 -2.89 6.40 3.50
N GLU A 75 -4.15 6.74 3.70
CA GLU A 75 -4.77 7.95 3.15
C GLU A 75 -4.05 9.19 3.66
N LYS A 76 -3.76 10.14 2.76
CA LYS A 76 -3.06 11.37 3.07
C LYS A 76 -3.95 12.44 3.70
#